data_AF-A0A2K0WJX4-F1
#
_entry.id   AF-A0A2K0WJX4-F1
#
_cell.length_a   1.000
_cell.length_b   1.000
_cell.length_c   1.000
_cell.angle_alpha   90.00
_cell.angle_beta   90.00
_cell.angle_gamma   90.00
#
_symmetry.space_group_name_H-M   'P 1'
#
loop_
_entity.id
_entity.type
_entity.pdbx_description
1 polymer ?
#
loop_
_entity_poly.entity_id
_entity_poly.type
_entity_poly.pdbx_seq_one_letter_code
_entity_poly.pdbx_strand_id
1 'polypeptide(L)'
;MSSRRANAPEVRESIEAKTASVDVEMKDTPDDDIDAEGDPDVDMDAEGDEDAEGEEDAEGEVDDEGRPDMYRLIHNLSTYLCSVQDDGEQLAAGFQRIPNRRTLPDYFEIIAEPIAFSTIRGKTQKKQYGSFAEFVKDVAQICHNAQVYNRPSAPIFGAAVRLREILVQELKKLVEKGHINANDAQLPDLGELPPAEESPPAEDDEEDEEDEEEEDEEEDEDEDEDDDSDDEGGRRRGRRRRGVGRRDQDKDYEDDSHKRRGRPPSVLTPNEARIASLLKGLRKPKDAAGNLLVHPFEKLPDKAAVPDYYTTILNPIALDNIKKKAKRKKYQSIDHVLQDLNLMFENAKRYNEDDSEVYKAAVELQKEAVFLAEQEKAKPDDDFRDEDGKLPLAEIQHNGQAWKVGDWVHIRNPNDLAKPTVAQIYRTWQDRAGQRWINACWYYRPEQTVHRYEKHFFEHEVVKTGQYRDHQIEEVLDRCFVMFVTRFNKGRPRGFPLDKEIYVCESRYNEEKFTFNKIKTWASCVPDEVRDKDYEMDLFDVPRRMKKIPSPIKHLLRDDAKETDELPKPTWGSPNAPPIVGAVHRRKREANVTNERPA
;
A
#
# COMPACT_ATOMS: atom_id res chain seq x y z
N MET A 1 -34.85 22.24 63.20
CA MET A 1 -34.34 22.86 61.96
C MET A 1 -32.93 22.31 61.75
N SER A 2 -32.52 21.67 60.65
CA SER A 2 -33.28 21.06 59.53
C SER A 2 -32.42 19.97 58.85
N SER A 3 -33.01 18.79 58.60
CA SER A 3 -33.06 18.06 57.29
C SER A 3 -31.93 18.32 56.27
N ARG A 4 -31.22 17.36 55.64
CA ARG A 4 -31.26 15.88 55.41
C ARG A 4 -29.82 15.44 54.96
N ARG A 5 -29.37 14.20 54.67
CA ARG A 5 -29.80 12.76 54.64
C ARG A 5 -28.48 11.94 54.90
N ALA A 6 -28.41 10.71 55.43
CA ALA A 6 -28.70 9.36 54.87
C ALA A 6 -28.04 9.01 53.51
N ASN A 7 -27.38 7.86 53.30
CA ASN A 7 -26.81 6.83 54.21
C ASN A 7 -25.71 6.01 53.47
N ALA A 8 -24.94 5.18 54.18
CA ALA A 8 -23.72 4.52 53.67
C ALA A 8 -23.91 2.98 53.36
N PRO A 9 -22.88 2.12 53.12
CA PRO A 9 -22.91 1.12 52.05
C PRO A 9 -22.83 -0.37 52.49
N GLU A 10 -22.93 -1.32 51.56
CA GLU A 10 -22.43 -2.71 51.71
C GLU A 10 -22.05 -3.34 50.34
N VAL A 11 -21.48 -4.56 50.31
CA VAL A 11 -20.39 -4.97 49.38
C VAL A 11 -20.35 -6.51 49.13
N ARG A 12 -19.66 -7.00 48.05
CA ARG A 12 -19.31 -8.42 47.65
C ARG A 12 -20.42 -9.26 46.97
N GLU A 13 -20.19 -10.40 46.28
CA GLU A 13 -18.98 -11.10 45.73
C GLU A 13 -19.34 -11.98 44.50
N SER A 14 -18.35 -12.64 43.88
CA SER A 14 -18.43 -13.50 42.67
C SER A 14 -19.14 -14.86 42.84
N ILE A 15 -19.43 -15.56 41.72
CA ILE A 15 -19.51 -17.05 41.62
C ILE A 15 -19.26 -17.51 40.17
N GLU A 16 -18.81 -18.76 40.00
CA GLU A 16 -18.28 -19.35 38.75
C GLU A 16 -19.31 -20.09 37.87
N ALA A 17 -18.89 -20.49 36.66
CA ALA A 17 -19.67 -21.27 35.69
C ALA A 17 -19.66 -22.79 35.93
N LYS A 18 -20.62 -23.52 35.33
CA LYS A 18 -20.45 -24.95 34.98
C LYS A 18 -21.42 -25.48 33.92
N THR A 19 -21.02 -26.59 33.31
CA THR A 19 -21.61 -27.31 32.17
C THR A 19 -22.68 -28.34 32.56
N ALA A 20 -23.67 -28.63 31.69
CA ALA A 20 -23.94 -29.98 31.14
C ALA A 20 -25.24 -30.08 30.30
N SER A 21 -25.13 -30.87 29.22
CA SER A 21 -26.12 -31.36 28.25
C SER A 21 -27.29 -32.23 28.75
N VAL A 22 -28.40 -32.29 27.98
CA VAL A 22 -29.11 -33.51 27.43
C VAL A 22 -30.60 -33.20 27.08
N ASP A 23 -31.09 -33.90 26.06
CA ASP A 23 -32.29 -33.73 25.22
C ASP A 23 -33.68 -34.06 25.85
N VAL A 24 -34.78 -33.60 25.19
CA VAL A 24 -35.81 -34.45 24.49
C VAL A 24 -37.08 -33.66 24.04
N GLU A 25 -37.37 -33.75 22.74
CA GLU A 25 -38.64 -33.69 21.95
C GLU A 25 -39.84 -32.73 22.25
N MET A 26 -40.06 -31.83 21.26
CA MET A 26 -41.28 -31.58 20.46
C MET A 26 -42.67 -31.28 21.08
N LYS A 27 -43.26 -30.14 20.65
CA LYS A 27 -44.58 -30.14 19.97
C LYS A 27 -44.92 -28.87 19.17
N ASP A 28 -45.32 -29.08 17.90
CA ASP A 28 -46.35 -28.42 17.06
C ASP A 28 -47.17 -27.24 17.65
N THR A 29 -47.59 -26.17 16.94
CA THR A 29 -47.56 -25.72 15.51
C THR A 29 -48.02 -24.22 15.49
N PRO A 30 -48.39 -23.58 14.36
CA PRO A 30 -47.57 -22.80 13.41
C PRO A 30 -47.91 -21.28 13.43
N ASP A 31 -47.34 -20.50 12.49
CA ASP A 31 -48.06 -19.56 11.59
C ASP A 31 -47.06 -18.60 10.87
N ASP A 32 -46.78 -18.94 9.61
CA ASP A 32 -46.60 -18.14 8.38
C ASP A 32 -45.87 -16.75 8.32
N ASP A 33 -44.93 -16.70 7.36
CA ASP A 33 -44.65 -15.67 6.34
C ASP A 33 -44.30 -14.19 6.69
N ILE A 34 -43.07 -13.78 6.33
CA ILE A 34 -42.77 -12.99 5.11
C ILE A 34 -41.25 -12.77 4.96
N ASP A 35 -40.73 -12.86 3.74
CA ASP A 35 -39.31 -12.71 3.39
C ASP A 35 -38.80 -11.26 3.40
N ALA A 36 -37.49 -11.10 3.58
CA ALA A 36 -36.73 -9.94 3.10
C ALA A 36 -35.29 -10.36 2.72
N GLU A 37 -34.99 -10.24 1.42
CA GLU A 37 -33.64 -10.21 0.83
C GLU A 37 -32.72 -9.22 1.60
N GLY A 38 -31.41 -9.35 1.64
CA GLY A 38 -30.52 -10.07 0.72
C GLY A 38 -29.55 -9.06 0.09
N ASP A 39 -28.60 -8.59 0.89
CA ASP A 39 -27.71 -7.47 0.54
C ASP A 39 -26.61 -7.90 -0.44
N PRO A 40 -26.46 -7.27 -1.62
CA PRO A 40 -25.42 -7.61 -2.59
C PRO A 40 -24.21 -6.66 -2.46
N ASP A 41 -23.11 -7.17 -1.90
CA ASP A 41 -21.81 -6.52 -2.07
C ASP A 41 -21.41 -6.55 -3.55
N VAL A 42 -21.20 -5.37 -4.14
CA VAL A 42 -20.84 -5.20 -5.56
C VAL A 42 -19.45 -4.58 -5.67
N ASP A 43 -18.44 -5.41 -5.45
CA ASP A 43 -17.05 -5.07 -5.78
C ASP A 43 -16.91 -4.94 -7.30
N MET A 44 -17.04 -3.70 -7.79
CA MET A 44 -16.86 -3.37 -9.20
C MET A 44 -15.48 -2.77 -9.41
N ASP A 45 -14.49 -3.65 -9.52
CA ASP A 45 -13.14 -3.29 -9.98
C ASP A 45 -13.22 -2.46 -11.27
N ALA A 46 -12.56 -1.31 -11.25
CA ALA A 46 -12.48 -0.38 -12.37
C ALA A 46 -11.00 -0.12 -12.65
N GLU A 47 -10.43 -0.92 -13.55
CA GLU A 47 -9.03 -0.83 -13.98
C GLU A 47 -8.67 0.60 -14.43
N GLY A 48 -7.41 0.98 -14.18
CA GLY A 48 -6.87 2.26 -14.62
C GLY A 48 -6.65 2.29 -16.13
N ASP A 49 -7.40 3.14 -16.81
CA ASP A 49 -7.12 3.53 -18.19
C ASP A 49 -5.92 4.50 -18.17
N GLU A 50 -4.72 4.02 -18.52
CA GLU A 50 -3.57 4.89 -18.77
C GLU A 50 -3.71 5.63 -20.11
N ASP A 51 -3.10 6.80 -20.24
CA ASP A 51 -3.21 7.68 -21.40
C ASP A 51 -2.47 7.11 -22.64
N ALA A 52 -3.09 6.15 -23.33
CA ALA A 52 -2.63 5.65 -24.62
C ALA A 52 -2.77 6.72 -25.72
N GLU A 53 -1.69 7.43 -26.05
CA GLU A 53 -1.62 8.36 -27.20
C GLU A 53 -1.70 7.60 -28.54
N GLY A 54 -2.92 7.18 -28.92
CA GLY A 54 -3.26 6.65 -30.23
C GLY A 54 -4.08 7.64 -31.05
N GLU A 55 -3.41 8.45 -31.89
CA GLU A 55 -4.09 9.21 -32.97
C GLU A 55 -4.55 8.26 -34.09
N GLU A 56 -5.62 7.49 -33.85
CA GLU A 56 -6.42 6.90 -34.93
C GLU A 56 -7.60 7.81 -35.28
N ASP A 57 -7.44 8.61 -36.35
CA ASP A 57 -8.51 9.38 -36.99
C ASP A 57 -9.56 8.43 -37.62
N ALA A 58 -10.40 7.83 -36.78
CA ALA A 58 -11.53 7.02 -37.21
C ALA A 58 -12.58 7.89 -37.93
N GLU A 59 -12.74 7.70 -39.24
CA GLU A 59 -13.68 8.46 -40.07
C GLU A 59 -15.12 8.34 -39.50
N GLY A 60 -15.69 9.48 -39.10
CA GLY A 60 -16.80 9.50 -38.16
C GLY A 60 -18.15 9.05 -38.73
N GLU A 61 -18.74 8.03 -38.11
CA GLU A 61 -20.17 7.72 -38.28
C GLU A 61 -21.04 8.82 -37.64
N VAL A 62 -21.98 9.35 -38.43
CA VAL A 62 -23.10 10.17 -37.97
C VAL A 62 -24.38 9.33 -38.06
N ASP A 63 -25.39 9.64 -37.25
CA ASP A 63 -26.70 9.01 -37.47
C ASP A 63 -27.35 9.50 -38.78
N ASP A 64 -28.37 8.79 -39.25
CA ASP A 64 -29.08 9.06 -40.53
C ASP A 64 -29.81 10.43 -40.53
N GLU A 65 -29.81 11.14 -39.39
CA GLU A 65 -30.38 12.48 -39.20
C GLU A 65 -29.28 13.56 -38.97
N GLY A 66 -28.00 13.19 -39.02
CA GLY A 66 -26.84 14.10 -38.97
C GLY A 66 -26.44 14.58 -37.56
N ARG A 67 -26.89 13.91 -36.49
CA ARG A 67 -26.57 14.28 -35.11
C ARG A 67 -25.23 13.68 -34.64
N PRO A 68 -24.56 14.30 -33.65
CA PRO A 68 -23.49 13.65 -32.89
C PRO A 68 -24.03 12.43 -32.12
N ASP A 69 -23.25 11.35 -32.07
CA ASP A 69 -23.50 10.22 -31.16
C ASP A 69 -23.67 10.71 -29.71
N MET A 70 -24.72 10.22 -29.05
CA MET A 70 -25.03 10.47 -27.64
C MET A 70 -23.84 10.13 -26.73
N TYR A 71 -23.13 9.03 -27.00
CA TYR A 71 -21.96 8.63 -26.21
C TYR A 71 -20.79 9.59 -26.37
N ARG A 72 -20.60 10.17 -27.56
CA ARG A 72 -19.62 11.23 -27.79
C ARG A 72 -20.01 12.53 -27.10
N LEU A 73 -21.31 12.87 -27.03
CA LEU A 73 -21.78 14.02 -26.25
C LEU A 73 -21.57 13.84 -24.74
N ILE A 74 -21.87 12.65 -24.22
CA ILE A 74 -21.63 12.26 -22.81
C ILE A 74 -20.13 12.32 -22.48
N HIS A 75 -19.28 11.69 -23.30
CA HIS A 75 -17.82 11.73 -23.11
C HIS A 75 -17.30 13.17 -23.13
N ASN A 76 -17.61 13.95 -24.17
CA ASN A 76 -17.12 15.33 -24.29
C ASN A 76 -17.56 16.22 -23.12
N LEU A 77 -18.79 16.10 -22.63
CA LEU A 77 -19.28 16.88 -21.51
C LEU A 77 -18.70 16.39 -20.17
N SER A 78 -18.55 15.08 -19.98
CA SER A 78 -17.89 14.51 -18.79
C SER A 78 -16.42 14.93 -18.69
N THR A 79 -15.66 14.81 -19.79
CA THR A 79 -14.27 15.25 -19.88
C THR A 79 -14.14 16.77 -19.68
N TYR A 80 -15.04 17.57 -20.26
CA TYR A 80 -15.08 19.01 -20.00
C TYR A 80 -15.28 19.31 -18.52
N LEU A 81 -16.32 18.76 -17.88
CA LEU A 81 -16.63 18.95 -16.47
C LEU A 81 -15.47 18.52 -15.56
N CYS A 82 -14.77 17.43 -15.89
CA CYS A 82 -13.56 17.01 -15.19
C CYS A 82 -12.39 18.02 -15.31
N SER A 83 -12.31 18.76 -16.42
CA SER A 83 -11.24 19.72 -16.69
C SER A 83 -11.49 21.16 -16.21
N VAL A 84 -12.72 21.53 -15.85
CA VAL A 84 -13.05 22.93 -15.48
C VAL A 84 -12.36 23.33 -14.19
N GLN A 85 -11.73 24.50 -14.23
CA GLN A 85 -11.06 25.14 -13.10
C GLN A 85 -11.79 26.42 -12.70
N ASP A 86 -11.89 26.67 -11.39
CA ASP A 86 -12.32 27.95 -10.79
C ASP A 86 -11.20 28.40 -9.84
N ASP A 87 -10.82 29.69 -9.89
CA ASP A 87 -9.64 30.28 -9.20
C ASP A 87 -8.29 29.50 -9.32
N GLY A 88 -8.18 28.55 -10.25
CA GLY A 88 -6.97 27.75 -10.51
C GLY A 88 -7.03 26.30 -9.99
N GLU A 89 -8.10 25.92 -9.27
CA GLU A 89 -8.32 24.55 -8.80
C GLU A 89 -9.33 23.81 -9.70
N GLN A 90 -9.10 22.52 -9.98
CA GLN A 90 -10.05 21.68 -10.73
C GLN A 90 -11.27 21.37 -9.86
N LEU A 91 -12.44 21.90 -10.24
CA LEU A 91 -13.69 21.73 -9.48
C LEU A 91 -14.06 20.25 -9.29
N ALA A 92 -13.77 19.42 -10.30
CA ALA A 92 -14.09 18.01 -10.29
C ALA A 92 -13.14 17.11 -9.49
N ALA A 93 -12.05 17.64 -8.91
CA ALA A 93 -11.00 16.84 -8.27
C ALA A 93 -11.54 16.02 -7.07
N GLY A 94 -12.39 16.61 -6.24
CA GLY A 94 -13.05 15.95 -5.10
C GLY A 94 -14.16 14.97 -5.47
N PHE A 95 -14.42 14.74 -6.77
CA PHE A 95 -15.56 13.97 -7.28
C PHE A 95 -15.14 12.83 -8.22
N GLN A 96 -13.84 12.53 -8.33
CA GLN A 96 -13.33 11.51 -9.25
C GLN A 96 -13.61 10.07 -8.82
N ARG A 97 -13.53 9.78 -7.52
CA ARG A 97 -13.85 8.47 -6.91
C ARG A 97 -14.90 8.65 -5.80
N ILE A 98 -15.67 7.60 -5.49
CA ILE A 98 -16.60 7.58 -4.36
C ILE A 98 -15.77 7.51 -3.05
N PRO A 99 -16.20 8.14 -1.93
CA PRO A 99 -15.59 7.91 -0.62
C PRO A 99 -15.53 6.43 -0.25
N ASN A 100 -14.46 5.97 0.41
CA ASN A 100 -14.36 4.58 0.84
C ASN A 100 -15.26 4.33 2.06
N ARG A 101 -16.18 3.36 1.95
CA ARG A 101 -17.19 2.99 2.96
C ARG A 101 -16.60 2.63 4.33
N ARG A 102 -15.36 2.13 4.39
CA ARG A 102 -14.65 1.88 5.66
C ARG A 102 -14.24 3.19 6.33
N THR A 103 -13.60 4.08 5.57
CA THR A 103 -13.10 5.37 6.09
C THR A 103 -14.20 6.40 6.41
N LEU A 104 -15.37 6.27 5.79
CA LEU A 104 -16.52 7.18 5.91
C LEU A 104 -17.83 6.36 5.82
N PRO A 105 -18.19 5.59 6.85
CA PRO A 105 -19.39 4.76 6.84
C PRO A 105 -20.67 5.61 6.96
N ASP A 106 -20.62 6.70 7.72
CA ASP A 106 -21.68 7.70 7.89
C ASP A 106 -22.11 8.34 6.56
N TYR A 107 -21.19 8.50 5.62
CA TYR A 107 -21.50 8.93 4.25
C TYR A 107 -22.52 8.01 3.58
N PHE A 108 -22.43 6.69 3.79
CA PHE A 108 -23.35 5.71 3.21
C PHE A 108 -24.64 5.53 4.01
N GLU A 109 -24.66 5.92 5.30
CA GLU A 109 -25.91 6.04 6.07
C GLU A 109 -26.74 7.27 5.63
N ILE A 110 -26.07 8.35 5.21
CA ILE A 110 -26.69 9.62 4.81
C ILE A 110 -27.00 9.67 3.30
N ILE A 111 -26.16 9.06 2.45
CA ILE A 111 -26.25 9.13 0.98
C ILE A 111 -26.66 7.77 0.39
N ALA A 112 -27.95 7.68 0.01
CA ALA A 112 -28.53 6.45 -0.55
C ALA A 112 -28.09 6.11 -1.99
N GLU A 113 -27.70 7.10 -2.80
CA GLU A 113 -27.21 6.90 -4.18
C GLU A 113 -25.78 7.45 -4.35
N PRO A 114 -24.74 6.77 -3.84
CA PRO A 114 -23.35 7.21 -3.97
C PRO A 114 -22.83 7.05 -5.42
N ILE A 115 -22.18 8.09 -5.95
CA ILE A 115 -21.71 8.14 -7.35
C ILE A 115 -20.55 9.12 -7.54
N ALA A 116 -19.68 8.85 -8.52
CA ALA A 116 -18.52 9.69 -8.88
C ALA A 116 -18.26 9.70 -10.40
N PHE A 117 -17.33 10.54 -10.87
CA PHE A 117 -16.96 10.58 -12.29
C PHE A 117 -16.33 9.29 -12.82
N SER A 118 -15.69 8.46 -11.97
CA SER A 118 -15.27 7.10 -12.34
C SER A 118 -16.46 6.22 -12.73
N THR A 119 -17.55 6.26 -11.96
CA THR A 119 -18.80 5.54 -12.24
C THR A 119 -19.38 5.96 -13.60
N ILE A 120 -19.38 7.27 -13.88
CA ILE A 120 -19.86 7.84 -15.15
C ILE A 120 -18.97 7.40 -16.33
N ARG A 121 -17.64 7.40 -16.15
CA ARG A 121 -16.69 6.91 -17.17
C ARG A 121 -16.96 5.43 -17.50
N GLY A 122 -17.09 4.58 -16.49
CA GLY A 122 -17.40 3.16 -16.64
C GLY A 122 -18.75 2.90 -17.33
N LYS A 123 -19.82 3.60 -16.93
CA LYS A 123 -21.13 3.54 -17.61
C LYS A 123 -21.04 3.98 -19.09
N THR A 124 -20.20 4.98 -19.39
CA THR A 124 -19.98 5.48 -20.76
C THR A 124 -19.24 4.46 -21.63
N GLN A 125 -18.12 3.91 -21.14
CA GLN A 125 -17.34 2.87 -21.84
C GLN A 125 -18.16 1.60 -22.07
N LYS A 126 -18.87 1.12 -21.05
CA LYS A 126 -19.72 -0.09 -21.10
C LYS A 126 -21.05 0.12 -21.86
N LYS A 127 -21.27 1.31 -22.44
CA LYS A 127 -22.49 1.74 -23.16
C LYS A 127 -23.80 1.44 -22.42
N GLN A 128 -23.86 1.88 -21.15
CA GLN A 128 -24.96 1.59 -20.21
C GLN A 128 -26.02 2.70 -20.09
N TYR A 129 -25.84 3.86 -20.74
CA TYR A 129 -26.82 4.94 -20.71
C TYR A 129 -27.92 4.71 -21.76
N GLY A 130 -29.16 4.51 -21.31
CA GLY A 130 -30.34 4.42 -22.17
C GLY A 130 -30.79 5.77 -22.71
N SER A 131 -30.45 6.86 -22.01
CA SER A 131 -30.77 8.24 -22.41
C SER A 131 -29.76 9.25 -21.88
N PHE A 132 -29.67 10.41 -22.54
CA PHE A 132 -28.84 11.52 -22.08
C PHE A 132 -29.33 12.10 -20.73
N ALA A 133 -30.63 11.96 -20.44
CA ALA A 133 -31.21 12.37 -19.16
C ALA A 133 -30.67 11.58 -17.95
N GLU A 134 -30.30 10.31 -18.13
CA GLU A 134 -29.67 9.49 -17.08
C GLU A 134 -28.27 10.00 -16.73
N PHE A 135 -27.47 10.40 -17.73
CA PHE A 135 -26.18 11.07 -17.49
C PHE A 135 -26.38 12.40 -16.75
N VAL A 136 -27.42 13.18 -17.10
CA VAL A 136 -27.75 14.42 -16.38
C VAL A 136 -28.20 14.15 -14.93
N LYS A 137 -28.92 13.05 -14.66
CA LYS A 137 -29.18 12.60 -13.28
C LYS A 137 -27.88 12.30 -12.55
N ASP A 138 -27.02 11.46 -13.13
CA ASP A 138 -25.77 11.03 -12.49
C ASP A 138 -24.88 12.22 -12.07
N VAL A 139 -24.64 13.20 -12.97
CA VAL A 139 -23.84 14.39 -12.62
C VAL A 139 -24.56 15.29 -11.61
N ALA A 140 -25.89 15.40 -11.69
CA ALA A 140 -26.66 16.15 -10.69
C ALA A 140 -26.60 15.48 -9.30
N GLN A 141 -26.58 14.15 -9.24
CA GLN A 141 -26.48 13.36 -8.02
C GLN A 141 -25.11 13.53 -7.34
N ILE A 142 -24.01 13.53 -8.10
CA ILE A 142 -22.67 13.90 -7.60
C ILE A 142 -22.72 15.25 -6.84
N CYS A 143 -23.34 16.26 -7.47
CA CYS A 143 -23.43 17.60 -6.88
C CYS A 143 -24.38 17.66 -5.67
N HIS A 144 -25.49 16.90 -5.71
CA HIS A 144 -26.48 16.85 -4.63
C HIS A 144 -25.95 16.12 -3.39
N ASN A 145 -25.32 14.95 -3.56
CA ASN A 145 -24.74 14.18 -2.45
C ASN A 145 -23.76 15.01 -1.64
N ALA A 146 -22.88 15.75 -2.31
CA ALA A 146 -21.94 16.64 -1.64
C ALA A 146 -22.61 17.84 -0.94
N GLN A 147 -23.76 18.31 -1.43
CA GLN A 147 -24.57 19.37 -0.79
C GLN A 147 -25.42 18.85 0.39
N VAL A 148 -25.75 17.56 0.44
CA VAL A 148 -26.45 16.91 1.55
C VAL A 148 -25.49 16.56 2.69
N TYR A 149 -24.32 15.99 2.36
CA TYR A 149 -23.35 15.52 3.36
C TYR A 149 -22.44 16.62 3.93
N ASN A 150 -21.98 17.58 3.11
CA ASN A 150 -20.97 18.54 3.55
C ASN A 150 -21.59 19.85 4.08
N ARG A 151 -20.91 20.46 5.05
CA ARG A 151 -21.28 21.79 5.57
C ARG A 151 -21.12 22.86 4.47
N PRO A 152 -21.97 23.90 4.41
CA PRO A 152 -21.86 24.98 3.41
C PRO A 152 -20.55 25.77 3.40
N SER A 153 -19.72 25.65 4.45
CA SER A 153 -18.38 26.23 4.55
C SER A 153 -17.26 25.34 3.99
N ALA A 154 -17.54 24.10 3.60
CA ALA A 154 -16.56 23.18 3.06
C ALA A 154 -16.24 23.51 1.58
N PRO A 155 -14.96 23.48 1.14
CA PRO A 155 -14.60 23.74 -0.25
C PRO A 155 -15.34 22.84 -1.26
N ILE A 156 -15.55 21.56 -0.92
CA ILE A 156 -16.28 20.61 -1.77
C ILE A 156 -17.77 20.96 -1.93
N PHE A 157 -18.41 21.61 -0.94
CA PHE A 157 -19.77 22.13 -1.09
C PHE A 157 -19.80 23.28 -2.09
N GLY A 158 -18.86 24.22 -1.98
CA GLY A 158 -18.70 25.32 -2.94
C GLY A 158 -18.44 24.81 -4.36
N ALA A 159 -17.55 23.82 -4.50
CA ALA A 159 -17.25 23.17 -5.77
C ALA A 159 -18.48 22.44 -6.36
N ALA A 160 -19.27 21.74 -5.54
CA ALA A 160 -20.52 21.10 -5.97
C ALA A 160 -21.57 22.12 -6.47
N VAL A 161 -21.67 23.29 -5.83
CA VAL A 161 -22.54 24.38 -6.30
C VAL A 161 -22.05 24.91 -7.65
N ARG A 162 -20.74 25.20 -7.79
CA ARG A 162 -20.14 25.67 -9.05
C ARG A 162 -20.29 24.67 -10.20
N LEU A 163 -19.97 23.41 -9.95
CA LEU A 163 -20.06 22.35 -10.95
C LEU A 163 -21.51 22.18 -11.46
N ARG A 164 -22.50 22.31 -10.57
CA ARG A 164 -23.93 22.36 -10.92
C ARG A 164 -24.29 23.60 -11.74
N GLU A 165 -23.77 24.78 -11.41
CA GLU A 165 -23.95 26.01 -12.22
C GLU A 165 -23.36 25.88 -13.63
N ILE A 166 -22.22 25.20 -13.78
CA ILE A 166 -21.54 24.96 -15.06
C ILE A 166 -22.30 23.92 -15.90
N LEU A 167 -22.74 22.81 -15.29
CA LEU A 167 -23.60 21.81 -15.94
C LEU A 167 -24.85 22.47 -16.55
N VAL A 168 -25.54 23.33 -15.78
CA VAL A 168 -26.70 24.10 -16.26
C VAL A 168 -26.38 25.00 -17.45
N GLN A 169 -25.14 25.49 -17.58
CA GLN A 169 -24.72 26.33 -18.71
C GLN A 169 -24.39 25.51 -19.97
N GLU A 170 -23.70 24.38 -19.84
CA GLU A 170 -23.41 23.51 -20.99
C GLU A 170 -24.66 22.82 -21.53
N LEU A 171 -25.57 22.37 -20.67
CA LEU A 171 -26.85 21.79 -21.11
C LEU A 171 -27.67 22.79 -21.94
N LYS A 172 -27.70 24.08 -21.57
CA LYS A 172 -28.31 25.13 -22.39
C LYS A 172 -27.63 25.29 -23.74
N LYS A 173 -26.29 25.32 -23.78
CA LYS A 173 -25.52 25.40 -25.03
C LYS A 173 -25.75 24.18 -25.96
N LEU A 174 -26.01 23.00 -25.41
CA LEU A 174 -26.34 21.80 -26.18
C LEU A 174 -27.77 21.82 -26.73
N VAL A 175 -28.75 22.35 -25.97
CA VAL A 175 -30.12 22.59 -26.47
C VAL A 175 -30.14 23.67 -27.55
N GLU A 176 -29.43 24.78 -27.37
CA GLU A 176 -29.34 25.87 -28.36
C GLU A 176 -28.72 25.42 -29.68
N LYS A 177 -27.82 24.43 -29.65
CA LYS A 177 -27.23 23.78 -30.84
C LYS A 177 -28.10 22.65 -31.43
N GLY A 178 -29.21 22.29 -30.78
CA GLY A 178 -30.06 21.17 -31.20
C GLY A 178 -29.42 19.79 -31.05
N HIS A 179 -28.46 19.62 -30.13
CA HIS A 179 -27.79 18.33 -29.90
C HIS A 179 -28.52 17.44 -28.89
N ILE A 180 -29.31 18.03 -27.98
CA ILE A 180 -30.15 17.32 -26.99
C ILE A 180 -31.52 18.00 -26.91
N ASN A 181 -32.56 17.29 -26.47
CA ASN A 181 -33.88 17.90 -26.30
C ASN A 181 -33.94 18.72 -25.00
N ALA A 182 -34.88 19.67 -24.93
CA ALA A 182 -35.10 20.46 -23.72
C ALA A 182 -35.49 19.60 -22.50
N ASN A 183 -36.08 18.42 -22.72
CA ASN A 183 -36.39 17.45 -21.66
C ASN A 183 -35.12 16.77 -21.12
N ASP A 184 -34.18 16.39 -21.99
CA ASP A 184 -32.94 15.71 -21.62
C ASP A 184 -31.95 16.65 -20.89
N ALA A 185 -32.13 17.96 -21.07
CA ALA A 185 -31.38 19.03 -20.44
C ALA A 185 -31.94 19.47 -19.07
N GLN A 186 -33.08 18.92 -18.63
CA GLN A 186 -33.69 19.27 -17.36
C GLN A 186 -33.00 18.51 -16.21
N LEU A 187 -32.40 19.24 -15.26
CA LEU A 187 -31.92 18.61 -14.03
C LEU A 187 -33.10 18.02 -13.26
N PRO A 188 -32.99 16.78 -12.74
CA PRO A 188 -34.02 16.19 -11.90
C PRO A 188 -34.14 16.96 -10.58
N ASP A 189 -35.33 16.89 -9.99
CA ASP A 189 -35.53 17.21 -8.58
C ASP A 189 -35.06 16.02 -7.75
N LEU A 190 -34.05 16.23 -6.91
CA LEU A 190 -33.44 15.22 -6.06
C LEU A 190 -33.84 15.39 -4.58
N GLY A 191 -34.77 16.32 -4.30
CA GLY A 191 -35.26 16.60 -2.95
C GLY A 191 -34.69 17.88 -2.33
N GLU A 192 -35.34 18.32 -1.26
CA GLU A 192 -34.90 19.46 -0.46
C GLU A 192 -33.61 19.12 0.30
N LEU A 193 -32.61 20.00 0.24
CA LEU A 193 -31.40 19.86 1.06
C LEU A 193 -31.78 19.94 2.55
N PRO A 194 -31.11 19.17 3.43
CA PRO A 194 -31.37 19.24 4.87
C PRO A 194 -31.18 20.69 5.37
N PRO A 195 -31.97 21.13 6.37
CA PRO A 195 -31.79 22.44 6.95
C PRO A 195 -30.37 22.55 7.51
N ALA A 196 -29.72 23.69 7.30
CA ALA A 196 -28.39 23.97 7.84
C ALA A 196 -28.47 24.21 9.36
N GLU A 197 -28.70 23.14 10.12
CA GLU A 197 -28.54 23.15 11.57
C GLU A 197 -27.08 23.44 11.91
N GLU A 198 -26.87 24.35 12.86
CA GLU A 198 -25.59 24.42 13.57
C GLU A 198 -25.49 23.16 14.46
N SER A 199 -25.06 22.05 13.86
CA SER A 199 -24.55 20.90 14.60
C SER A 199 -23.56 21.41 15.65
N PRO A 200 -23.44 20.77 16.83
CA PRO A 200 -22.68 21.31 17.94
C PRO A 200 -21.31 21.83 17.50
N PRO A 201 -20.84 22.98 18.05
CA PRO A 201 -19.46 23.36 17.85
C PRO A 201 -18.60 22.17 18.23
N ALA A 202 -17.57 21.88 17.44
CA ALA A 202 -16.59 20.87 17.84
C ALA A 202 -16.10 21.26 19.24
N GLU A 203 -16.18 20.32 20.19
CA GLU A 203 -15.44 20.48 21.43
C GLU A 203 -13.95 20.53 21.04
N ASP A 204 -13.14 21.36 21.71
CA ASP A 204 -11.71 21.55 21.41
C ASP A 204 -10.90 20.32 21.88
N ASP A 205 -11.28 19.14 21.41
CA ASP A 205 -10.64 17.86 21.69
C ASP A 205 -9.37 17.72 20.83
N GLU A 206 -8.26 18.23 21.38
CA GLU A 206 -6.93 17.72 21.03
C GLU A 206 -6.88 16.21 21.38
N GLU A 207 -6.49 15.37 20.41
CA GLU A 207 -6.22 13.92 20.55
C GLU A 207 -7.47 12.99 20.52
N ASP A 208 -7.79 12.41 19.35
CA ASP A 208 -8.00 10.94 19.15
C ASP A 208 -8.42 10.58 17.69
N GLU A 209 -7.43 10.44 16.79
CA GLU A 209 -7.58 9.65 15.54
C GLU A 209 -6.86 8.30 15.76
N GLU A 210 -7.58 7.31 16.29
CA GLU A 210 -7.08 5.95 16.52
C GLU A 210 -7.81 4.90 15.66
N ASP A 211 -7.09 4.36 14.68
CA ASP A 211 -7.26 3.06 14.00
C ASP A 211 -8.63 2.69 13.40
N GLU A 212 -8.75 2.89 12.08
CA GLU A 212 -9.12 1.76 11.21
C GLU A 212 -7.97 1.49 10.23
N GLU A 213 -7.48 0.25 10.22
CA GLU A 213 -6.43 -0.26 9.32
C GLU A 213 -6.98 -1.43 8.48
N GLU A 214 -6.43 -1.62 7.28
CA GLU A 214 -6.69 -2.72 6.32
C GLU A 214 -8.09 -2.66 5.61
N GLU A 215 -8.17 -2.79 4.29
CA GLU A 215 -7.57 -3.87 3.47
C GLU A 215 -6.73 -3.46 2.25
N ASP A 216 -5.94 -4.45 1.80
CA ASP A 216 -5.14 -4.59 0.59
C ASP A 216 -5.66 -3.88 -0.69
N GLU A 217 -4.81 -3.04 -1.28
CA GLU A 217 -4.61 -2.99 -2.74
C GLU A 217 -3.14 -3.38 -3.03
N GLU A 218 -2.90 -4.62 -3.48
CA GLU A 218 -1.62 -5.03 -4.08
C GLU A 218 -1.70 -4.86 -5.60
N GLU A 219 -1.21 -3.71 -6.09
CA GLU A 219 -0.92 -3.53 -7.52
C GLU A 219 0.41 -4.23 -7.86
N ASP A 220 0.33 -5.28 -8.69
CA ASP A 220 1.48 -6.05 -9.20
C ASP A 220 2.20 -5.26 -10.32
N GLU A 221 3.16 -4.40 -9.99
CA GLU A 221 4.11 -3.79 -10.96
C GLU A 221 5.11 -4.86 -11.51
N ASP A 222 4.66 -5.73 -12.43
CA ASP A 222 5.47 -6.74 -13.14
C ASP A 222 5.45 -6.52 -14.68
N GLU A 223 5.98 -5.39 -15.18
CA GLU A 223 6.32 -5.23 -16.61
C GLU A 223 7.72 -5.83 -16.92
N ASP A 224 7.75 -7.12 -17.29
CA ASP A 224 8.92 -7.77 -17.91
C ASP A 224 8.44 -8.71 -19.05
N GLU A 225 8.25 -8.16 -20.26
CA GLU A 225 7.92 -8.93 -21.48
C GLU A 225 9.15 -9.67 -22.06
N ASP A 226 9.49 -10.84 -21.51
CA ASP A 226 10.42 -11.79 -22.14
C ASP A 226 9.73 -12.52 -23.34
N ASP A 227 9.77 -11.91 -24.55
CA ASP A 227 9.40 -12.57 -25.82
C ASP A 227 10.45 -13.61 -26.26
N ASP A 228 10.30 -14.84 -25.76
CA ASP A 228 11.23 -15.96 -25.94
C ASP A 228 11.08 -16.60 -27.35
N SER A 229 11.65 -15.92 -28.36
CA SER A 229 11.59 -16.31 -29.78
C SER A 229 12.90 -16.99 -30.27
N ASP A 230 12.85 -18.32 -30.45
CA ASP A 230 13.97 -19.16 -30.92
C ASP A 230 14.44 -18.84 -32.37
N ASP A 231 15.74 -18.54 -32.57
CA ASP A 231 16.56 -19.18 -33.63
C ASP A 231 18.09 -19.05 -33.39
N GLU A 232 18.89 -19.82 -34.15
CA GLU A 232 20.35 -20.00 -34.01
C GLU A 232 21.22 -18.76 -34.35
N GLY A 233 22.50 -18.78 -33.91
CA GLY A 233 23.56 -18.44 -34.90
C GLY A 233 24.86 -17.73 -34.49
N GLY A 234 25.02 -17.25 -33.25
CA GLY A 234 26.33 -17.14 -32.58
C GLY A 234 27.44 -16.14 -33.03
N ARG A 235 28.67 -16.46 -32.58
CA ARG A 235 29.98 -15.77 -32.81
C ARG A 235 30.22 -14.40 -32.15
N ARG A 236 30.61 -14.45 -30.86
CA ARG A 236 31.43 -13.45 -30.13
C ARG A 236 32.42 -12.67 -31.04
N ARG A 237 32.32 -11.33 -31.08
CA ARG A 237 33.41 -10.42 -31.51
C ARG A 237 33.31 -9.05 -30.82
N GLY A 238 34.10 -8.84 -29.76
CA GLY A 238 34.15 -7.56 -29.05
C GLY A 238 34.79 -6.42 -29.85
N ARG A 239 34.37 -5.17 -29.61
CA ARG A 239 34.91 -3.97 -30.28
C ARG A 239 35.54 -3.00 -29.27
N ARG A 240 36.70 -2.44 -29.64
CA ARG A 240 37.60 -1.65 -28.77
C ARG A 240 37.11 -0.21 -28.55
N ARG A 241 37.41 0.35 -27.36
CA ARG A 241 37.38 1.80 -27.07
C ARG A 241 38.29 2.60 -28.02
N ARG A 242 37.80 3.74 -28.54
CA ARG A 242 38.54 4.97 -28.94
C ARG A 242 37.50 6.02 -29.42
N GLY A 243 37.50 7.28 -28.95
CA GLY A 243 38.22 7.88 -27.83
C GLY A 243 38.30 9.42 -27.92
N VAL A 244 38.86 10.03 -26.86
CA VAL A 244 39.33 11.43 -26.76
C VAL A 244 38.28 12.56 -26.74
N GLY A 245 38.11 13.13 -25.55
CA GLY A 245 37.74 14.53 -25.34
C GLY A 245 38.46 15.05 -24.10
N ARG A 246 39.42 15.98 -24.24
CA ARG A 246 40.17 16.56 -23.11
C ARG A 246 39.49 17.84 -22.63
N ARG A 247 39.23 17.93 -21.32
CA ARG A 247 39.37 19.17 -20.54
C ARG A 247 40.11 18.83 -19.25
N ASP A 248 40.86 19.81 -18.76
CA ASP A 248 41.84 19.64 -17.70
C ASP A 248 41.29 20.05 -16.32
N GLN A 249 41.83 19.35 -15.31
CA GLN A 249 42.00 19.75 -13.92
C GLN A 249 40.77 19.89 -12.99
N ASP A 250 41.10 19.65 -11.72
CA ASP A 250 40.38 19.87 -10.46
C ASP A 250 38.95 19.30 -10.34
N LYS A 251 38.93 18.01 -9.95
CA LYS A 251 37.87 17.45 -9.10
C LYS A 251 38.52 16.80 -7.88
N ASP A 252 38.05 17.17 -6.70
CA ASP A 252 38.44 16.54 -5.44
C ASP A 252 38.07 15.05 -5.41
N TYR A 253 38.86 14.28 -4.67
CA TYR A 253 38.55 12.88 -4.33
C TYR A 253 37.52 12.84 -3.17
N GLU A 254 36.34 13.46 -3.32
CA GLU A 254 35.19 13.18 -2.44
C GLU A 254 34.67 11.75 -2.74
N ASP A 255 34.66 10.89 -1.71
CA ASP A 255 34.46 9.44 -1.78
C ASP A 255 33.08 9.03 -2.37
N ASP A 256 33.11 8.13 -3.37
CA ASP A 256 31.91 7.57 -4.01
C ASP A 256 31.09 6.66 -3.08
N SER A 257 31.62 6.23 -1.92
CA SER A 257 30.91 5.37 -0.96
C SER A 257 29.54 5.91 -0.51
N HIS A 258 29.38 7.24 -0.46
CA HIS A 258 28.15 7.91 -0.01
C HIS A 258 27.01 7.95 -1.06
N LYS A 259 27.24 7.46 -2.28
CA LYS A 259 26.30 7.53 -3.42
C LYS A 259 25.49 6.26 -3.67
N ARG A 260 25.73 5.18 -2.92
CA ARG A 260 24.86 3.98 -2.92
C ARG A 260 23.55 4.29 -2.20
N ARG A 261 22.62 4.90 -2.92
CA ARG A 261 21.31 5.38 -2.45
C ARG A 261 20.19 4.65 -3.20
N GLY A 262 19.07 4.44 -2.52
CA GLY A 262 17.97 3.62 -3.02
C GLY A 262 17.90 2.27 -2.32
N ARG A 263 16.70 1.69 -2.27
CA ARG A 263 16.43 0.40 -1.65
C ARG A 263 17.21 -0.70 -2.38
N PRO A 264 17.84 -1.67 -1.69
CA PRO A 264 18.39 -2.84 -2.37
C PRO A 264 17.24 -3.63 -3.04
N PRO A 265 17.41 -4.16 -4.26
CA PRO A 265 16.38 -4.99 -4.88
C PRO A 265 16.09 -6.24 -4.04
N SER A 266 14.88 -6.78 -4.14
CA SER A 266 14.57 -8.10 -3.59
C SER A 266 15.46 -9.14 -4.29
N VAL A 267 15.98 -10.09 -3.52
CA VAL A 267 16.72 -11.25 -4.06
C VAL A 267 16.20 -12.47 -3.34
N LEU A 268 15.80 -13.49 -4.11
CA LEU A 268 15.21 -14.71 -3.58
C LEU A 268 16.23 -15.49 -2.76
N THR A 269 15.82 -16.02 -1.61
CA THR A 269 16.60 -17.04 -0.91
C THR A 269 16.64 -18.35 -1.71
N PRO A 270 17.60 -19.27 -1.45
CA PRO A 270 17.64 -20.56 -2.14
C PRO A 270 16.33 -21.34 -2.08
N ASN A 271 15.57 -21.24 -0.98
CA ASN A 271 14.25 -21.87 -0.87
C ASN A 271 13.19 -21.15 -1.71
N GLU A 272 13.15 -19.82 -1.72
CA GLU A 272 12.26 -19.04 -2.59
C GLU A 272 12.54 -19.34 -4.08
N ALA A 273 13.82 -19.39 -4.47
CA ALA A 273 14.24 -19.70 -5.84
C ALA A 273 13.89 -21.13 -6.27
N ARG A 274 14.01 -22.12 -5.35
CA ARG A 274 13.52 -23.50 -5.57
C ARG A 274 12.00 -23.55 -5.71
N ILE A 275 11.25 -22.80 -4.90
CA ILE A 275 9.78 -22.72 -4.97
C ILE A 275 9.34 -22.08 -6.30
N ALA A 276 9.99 -21.00 -6.73
CA ALA A 276 9.75 -20.40 -8.04
C ALA A 276 10.10 -21.38 -9.20
N SER A 277 11.19 -22.14 -9.08
CA SER A 277 11.59 -23.16 -10.06
C SER A 277 10.57 -24.31 -10.16
N LEU A 278 10.07 -24.80 -9.01
CA LEU A 278 8.99 -25.79 -8.93
C LEU A 278 7.72 -25.31 -9.65
N LEU A 279 7.27 -24.08 -9.35
CA LEU A 279 6.06 -23.51 -9.94
C LEU A 279 6.23 -23.20 -11.44
N LYS A 280 7.41 -22.78 -11.90
CA LYS A 280 7.74 -22.62 -13.33
C LYS A 280 7.88 -23.97 -14.05
N GLY A 281 8.31 -25.02 -13.35
CA GLY A 281 8.34 -26.40 -13.84
C GLY A 281 6.93 -26.97 -14.07
N LEU A 282 6.03 -26.80 -13.10
CA LEU A 282 4.66 -27.33 -13.14
C LEU A 282 3.77 -26.76 -14.26
N ARG A 283 4.13 -25.65 -14.90
CA ARG A 283 3.41 -25.12 -16.08
C ARG A 283 3.86 -25.76 -17.41
N LYS A 284 4.86 -26.66 -17.41
CA LYS A 284 5.41 -27.29 -18.63
C LYS A 284 4.70 -28.57 -19.12
N PRO A 285 4.16 -29.46 -18.26
CA PRO A 285 3.52 -30.70 -18.71
C PRO A 285 2.33 -30.46 -19.65
N LYS A 286 2.23 -31.30 -20.69
CA LYS A 286 1.22 -31.21 -21.74
C LYS A 286 0.48 -32.52 -21.92
N ASP A 287 -0.81 -32.43 -22.25
CA ASP A 287 -1.62 -33.59 -22.63
C ASP A 287 -1.24 -34.15 -24.01
N ALA A 288 -1.90 -35.24 -24.42
CA ALA A 288 -1.68 -35.87 -25.72
C ALA A 288 -2.15 -35.04 -26.93
N ALA A 289 -2.85 -33.92 -26.71
CA ALA A 289 -3.26 -32.95 -27.74
C ALA A 289 -2.36 -31.71 -27.78
N GLY A 290 -1.47 -31.52 -26.79
CA GLY A 290 -0.54 -30.40 -26.67
C GLY A 290 -0.99 -29.27 -25.73
N ASN A 291 -2.15 -29.40 -25.08
CA ASN A 291 -2.66 -28.41 -24.11
C ASN A 291 -1.86 -28.51 -22.80
N LEU A 292 -1.70 -27.40 -22.08
CA LEU A 292 -1.03 -27.40 -20.77
C LEU A 292 -1.91 -28.08 -19.72
N LEU A 293 -1.42 -29.15 -19.08
CA LEU A 293 -2.17 -29.87 -18.03
C LEU A 293 -2.54 -28.98 -16.85
N VAL A 294 -1.81 -27.88 -16.65
CA VAL A 294 -2.01 -26.91 -15.56
C VAL A 294 -3.26 -26.04 -15.73
N HIS A 295 -3.82 -25.92 -16.94
CA HIS A 295 -4.88 -24.96 -17.25
C HIS A 295 -6.14 -25.07 -16.34
N PRO A 296 -6.68 -26.27 -16.04
CA PRO A 296 -7.84 -26.41 -15.16
C PRO A 296 -7.60 -26.04 -13.68
N PHE A 297 -6.35 -25.72 -13.31
CA PHE A 297 -5.93 -25.43 -11.94
C PHE A 297 -5.49 -23.97 -11.76
N GLU A 298 -5.51 -23.13 -12.81
CA GLU A 298 -4.92 -21.78 -12.74
C GLU A 298 -5.77 -20.77 -11.96
N LYS A 299 -7.09 -20.96 -11.91
CA LYS A 299 -8.06 -20.17 -11.13
C LYS A 299 -9.14 -21.11 -10.55
N LEU A 300 -9.84 -20.66 -9.52
CA LEU A 300 -11.01 -21.38 -8.98
C LEU A 300 -12.21 -21.32 -9.94
N PRO A 301 -13.14 -22.30 -9.90
CA PRO A 301 -14.42 -22.21 -10.59
C PRO A 301 -15.24 -21.02 -10.11
N ASP A 302 -15.97 -20.36 -11.02
CA ASP A 302 -16.90 -19.29 -10.64
C ASP A 302 -17.99 -19.83 -9.70
N LYS A 303 -18.15 -19.17 -8.54
CA LYS A 303 -19.12 -19.51 -7.49
C LYS A 303 -20.57 -19.36 -7.93
N ALA A 304 -20.85 -18.47 -8.89
CA ALA A 304 -22.18 -18.33 -9.50
C ALA A 304 -22.47 -19.45 -10.52
N ALA A 305 -21.44 -19.92 -11.24
CA ALA A 305 -21.57 -20.98 -12.24
C ALA A 305 -21.57 -22.40 -11.63
N VAL A 306 -20.82 -22.62 -10.54
CA VAL A 306 -20.60 -23.93 -9.91
C VAL A 306 -20.72 -23.83 -8.37
N PRO A 307 -21.90 -23.48 -7.81
CA PRO A 307 -22.07 -23.28 -6.37
C PRO A 307 -21.91 -24.56 -5.53
N ASP A 308 -22.14 -25.74 -6.13
CA ASP A 308 -21.98 -27.06 -5.51
C ASP A 308 -20.51 -27.47 -5.29
N TYR A 309 -19.57 -26.88 -6.05
CA TYR A 309 -18.14 -27.01 -5.79
C TYR A 309 -17.80 -26.50 -4.38
N TYR A 310 -18.34 -25.33 -4.02
CA TYR A 310 -18.07 -24.66 -2.74
C TYR A 310 -18.81 -25.27 -1.54
N THR A 311 -19.80 -26.13 -1.75
CA THR A 311 -20.41 -26.94 -0.67
C THR A 311 -19.72 -28.30 -0.52
N THR A 312 -19.09 -28.81 -1.59
CA THR A 312 -18.37 -30.10 -1.61
C THR A 312 -16.92 -29.99 -1.14
N ILE A 313 -16.25 -28.87 -1.49
CA ILE A 313 -14.83 -28.59 -1.23
C ILE A 313 -14.71 -27.51 -0.14
N LEU A 314 -14.31 -27.94 1.05
CA LEU A 314 -14.23 -27.08 2.25
C LEU A 314 -13.13 -26.01 2.17
N ASN A 315 -12.00 -26.33 1.54
CA ASN A 315 -10.82 -25.48 1.47
C ASN A 315 -10.43 -25.29 -0.01
N PRO A 316 -11.19 -24.51 -0.80
CA PRO A 316 -10.88 -24.25 -2.20
C PRO A 316 -9.53 -23.51 -2.32
N ILE A 317 -8.69 -23.95 -3.26
CA ILE A 317 -7.41 -23.32 -3.58
C ILE A 317 -7.06 -23.61 -5.05
N ALA A 318 -6.50 -22.61 -5.74
CA ALA A 318 -5.99 -22.70 -7.10
C ALA A 318 -4.54 -22.20 -7.19
N LEU A 319 -3.92 -22.41 -8.35
CA LEU A 319 -2.49 -22.15 -8.55
C LEU A 319 -2.15 -20.66 -8.54
N ASP A 320 -3.09 -19.76 -8.86
CA ASP A 320 -2.94 -18.31 -8.66
C ASP A 320 -2.80 -17.93 -7.18
N ASN A 321 -3.62 -18.50 -6.28
CA ASN A 321 -3.48 -18.29 -4.84
C ASN A 321 -2.08 -18.76 -4.36
N ILE A 322 -1.63 -19.91 -4.85
CA ILE A 322 -0.31 -20.48 -4.55
C ILE A 322 0.83 -19.59 -5.10
N LYS A 323 0.70 -19.07 -6.33
CA LYS A 323 1.66 -18.12 -6.93
C LYS A 323 1.73 -16.81 -6.12
N LYS A 324 0.60 -16.20 -5.76
CA LYS A 324 0.55 -14.97 -4.94
C LYS A 324 1.17 -15.21 -3.55
N LYS A 325 0.82 -16.33 -2.88
CA LYS A 325 1.39 -16.73 -1.58
C LYS A 325 2.91 -16.99 -1.64
N ALA A 326 3.43 -17.42 -2.81
CA ALA A 326 4.86 -17.53 -3.07
C ALA A 326 5.53 -16.17 -3.34
N LYS A 327 4.94 -15.28 -4.17
CA LYS A 327 5.39 -13.89 -4.37
C LYS A 327 5.53 -13.14 -3.03
N ARG A 328 4.48 -13.19 -2.20
CA ARG A 328 4.43 -12.61 -0.83
C ARG A 328 5.36 -13.31 0.21
N LYS A 329 6.27 -14.20 -0.23
CA LYS A 329 7.25 -14.97 0.58
C LYS A 329 6.68 -15.67 1.82
N LYS A 330 5.40 -16.11 1.78
CA LYS A 330 4.73 -16.72 2.95
C LYS A 330 5.11 -18.20 3.15
N TYR A 331 5.72 -18.85 2.16
CA TYR A 331 6.23 -20.23 2.26
C TYR A 331 7.65 -20.29 2.84
N GLN A 332 7.82 -21.02 3.95
CA GLN A 332 9.12 -21.20 4.62
C GLN A 332 9.94 -22.37 4.04
N SER A 333 9.28 -23.30 3.35
CA SER A 333 9.89 -24.52 2.80
C SER A 333 9.13 -25.01 1.57
N ILE A 334 9.81 -25.84 0.77
CA ILE A 334 9.21 -26.53 -0.38
C ILE A 334 8.08 -27.47 0.07
N ASP A 335 8.15 -28.01 1.29
CA ASP A 335 7.11 -28.86 1.85
C ASP A 335 5.81 -28.10 2.14
N HIS A 336 5.85 -26.79 2.42
CA HIS A 336 4.64 -25.99 2.61
C HIS A 336 3.93 -25.70 1.27
N VAL A 337 4.68 -25.40 0.19
CA VAL A 337 4.05 -25.24 -1.14
C VAL A 337 3.57 -26.59 -1.70
N LEU A 338 4.26 -27.69 -1.40
CA LEU A 338 3.77 -29.03 -1.70
C LEU A 338 2.46 -29.36 -0.97
N GLN A 339 2.25 -28.90 0.26
CA GLN A 339 0.99 -29.13 0.97
C GLN A 339 -0.18 -28.44 0.26
N ASP A 340 -0.03 -27.17 -0.13
CA ASP A 340 -1.05 -26.42 -0.88
C ASP A 340 -1.29 -27.01 -2.29
N LEU A 341 -0.23 -27.39 -3.00
CA LEU A 341 -0.33 -28.07 -4.31
C LEU A 341 -1.05 -29.42 -4.17
N ASN A 342 -0.74 -30.22 -3.14
CA ASN A 342 -1.46 -31.45 -2.87
C ASN A 342 -2.94 -31.18 -2.55
N LEU A 343 -3.26 -30.17 -1.74
CA LEU A 343 -4.64 -29.78 -1.45
C LEU A 343 -5.41 -29.43 -2.74
N MET A 344 -4.80 -28.65 -3.63
CA MET A 344 -5.35 -28.33 -4.96
C MET A 344 -5.67 -29.59 -5.78
N PHE A 345 -4.74 -30.56 -5.83
CA PHE A 345 -4.94 -31.82 -6.56
C PHE A 345 -5.93 -32.77 -5.88
N GLU A 346 -5.94 -32.89 -4.55
CA GLU A 346 -6.94 -33.69 -3.83
C GLU A 346 -8.35 -33.10 -3.95
N ASN A 347 -8.50 -31.77 -3.91
CA ASN A 347 -9.78 -31.10 -4.17
C ASN A 347 -10.32 -31.43 -5.56
N ALA A 348 -9.46 -31.33 -6.59
CA ALA A 348 -9.83 -31.65 -7.96
C ALA A 348 -10.25 -33.12 -8.12
N LYS A 349 -9.49 -34.07 -7.55
CA LYS A 349 -9.83 -35.51 -7.57
C LYS A 349 -11.05 -35.87 -6.73
N ARG A 350 -11.43 -35.04 -5.76
CA ARG A 350 -12.61 -35.24 -4.91
C ARG A 350 -13.90 -34.73 -5.57
N TYR A 351 -13.80 -33.71 -6.43
CA TYR A 351 -14.95 -33.13 -7.11
C TYR A 351 -15.21 -33.74 -8.50
N ASN A 352 -14.17 -34.08 -9.25
CA ASN A 352 -14.29 -34.62 -10.61
C ASN A 352 -14.24 -36.16 -10.62
N GLU A 353 -14.90 -36.79 -11.60
CA GLU A 353 -14.91 -38.25 -11.76
C GLU A 353 -13.52 -38.81 -12.14
N ASP A 354 -13.22 -40.05 -11.71
CA ASP A 354 -11.91 -40.72 -11.86
C ASP A 354 -11.39 -40.78 -13.32
N ASP A 355 -12.29 -40.78 -14.31
CA ASP A 355 -11.98 -40.84 -15.74
C ASP A 355 -12.04 -39.49 -16.46
N SER A 356 -12.28 -38.39 -15.74
CA SER A 356 -12.20 -37.03 -16.28
C SER A 356 -10.75 -36.61 -16.61
N GLU A 357 -10.57 -35.73 -17.59
CA GLU A 357 -9.24 -35.19 -17.92
C GLU A 357 -8.66 -34.34 -16.78
N VAL A 358 -9.50 -33.67 -15.98
CA VAL A 358 -9.08 -32.91 -14.80
C VAL A 358 -8.51 -33.83 -13.72
N TYR A 359 -9.15 -34.98 -13.46
CA TYR A 359 -8.64 -35.97 -12.52
C TYR A 359 -7.31 -36.58 -13.00
N LYS A 360 -7.21 -36.96 -14.28
CA LYS A 360 -5.97 -37.48 -14.88
C LYS A 360 -4.83 -36.46 -14.76
N ALA A 361 -5.09 -35.20 -15.11
CA ALA A 361 -4.15 -34.10 -14.99
C ALA A 361 -3.72 -33.88 -13.53
N ALA A 362 -4.65 -33.94 -12.57
CA ALA A 362 -4.31 -33.84 -11.14
C ALA A 362 -3.38 -34.97 -10.69
N VAL A 363 -3.66 -36.22 -11.09
CA VAL A 363 -2.83 -37.41 -10.76
C VAL A 363 -1.46 -37.36 -11.44
N GLU A 364 -1.32 -36.71 -12.59
CA GLU A 364 -0.04 -36.55 -13.29
C GLU A 364 0.79 -35.40 -12.70
N LEU A 365 0.19 -34.20 -12.57
CA LEU A 365 0.83 -33.02 -11.99
C LEU A 365 1.20 -33.21 -10.52
N GLN A 366 0.44 -33.99 -9.74
CA GLN A 366 0.80 -34.33 -8.36
C GLN A 366 2.09 -35.14 -8.28
N LYS A 367 2.36 -36.03 -9.25
CA LYS A 367 3.62 -36.79 -9.32
C LYS A 367 4.77 -35.91 -9.77
N GLU A 368 4.53 -35.07 -10.78
CA GLU A 368 5.53 -34.11 -11.28
C GLU A 368 5.90 -33.07 -10.20
N ALA A 369 4.94 -32.62 -9.39
CA ALA A 369 5.20 -31.73 -8.25
C ALA A 369 6.17 -32.34 -7.24
N VAL A 370 5.98 -33.62 -6.89
CA VAL A 370 6.89 -34.35 -5.98
C VAL A 370 8.26 -34.55 -6.63
N PHE A 371 8.31 -34.98 -7.90
CA PHE A 371 9.57 -35.19 -8.62
C PHE A 371 10.40 -33.90 -8.76
N LEU A 372 9.77 -32.80 -9.18
CA LEU A 372 10.40 -31.48 -9.25
C LEU A 372 10.85 -31.01 -7.86
N ALA A 373 10.04 -31.19 -6.82
CA ALA A 373 10.41 -30.80 -5.47
C ALA A 373 11.60 -31.61 -4.92
N GLU A 374 11.70 -32.91 -5.20
CA GLU A 374 12.87 -33.72 -4.87
C GLU A 374 14.12 -33.24 -5.65
N GLN A 375 13.96 -32.91 -6.94
CA GLN A 375 15.04 -32.37 -7.78
C GLN A 375 15.55 -31.01 -7.27
N GLU A 376 14.65 -30.09 -6.91
CA GLU A 376 15.00 -28.78 -6.37
C GLU A 376 15.63 -28.87 -4.97
N LYS A 377 15.13 -29.76 -4.10
CA LYS A 377 15.74 -30.06 -2.80
C LYS A 377 17.15 -30.67 -2.91
N ALA A 378 17.45 -31.39 -4.00
CA ALA A 378 18.76 -32.01 -4.22
C ALA A 378 19.86 -31.03 -4.66
N LYS A 379 19.50 -29.84 -5.16
CA LYS A 379 20.48 -28.78 -5.51
C LYS A 379 21.09 -28.18 -4.23
N PRO A 380 22.43 -28.07 -4.11
CA PRO A 380 23.05 -27.40 -2.97
C PRO A 380 22.73 -25.89 -2.95
N ASP A 381 22.76 -25.26 -1.76
CA ASP A 381 22.56 -23.81 -1.65
C ASP A 381 23.62 -22.98 -2.39
N ASP A 382 24.85 -23.51 -2.56
CA ASP A 382 25.97 -22.78 -3.19
C ASP A 382 25.71 -22.44 -4.68
N ASP A 383 24.83 -23.21 -5.35
CA ASP A 383 24.40 -22.97 -6.73
C ASP A 383 23.54 -21.69 -6.87
N PHE A 384 23.00 -21.17 -5.76
CA PHE A 384 22.14 -19.98 -5.69
C PHE A 384 22.93 -18.71 -5.30
N ARG A 385 24.25 -18.69 -5.50
CA ARG A 385 25.09 -17.49 -5.33
C ARG A 385 24.99 -16.55 -6.52
N ASP A 386 24.97 -15.25 -6.27
CA ASP A 386 25.09 -14.22 -7.30
C ASP A 386 26.51 -14.13 -7.91
N GLU A 387 26.70 -13.23 -8.89
CA GLU A 387 28.00 -13.02 -9.55
C GLU A 387 29.10 -12.58 -8.56
N ASP A 388 28.76 -11.78 -7.55
CA ASP A 388 29.68 -11.39 -6.45
C ASP A 388 30.00 -12.58 -5.52
N GLY A 389 29.18 -13.64 -5.55
CA GLY A 389 29.31 -14.82 -4.70
C GLY A 389 28.53 -14.75 -3.38
N LYS A 390 27.59 -13.82 -3.26
CA LYS A 390 26.70 -13.70 -2.11
C LYS A 390 25.59 -14.74 -2.21
N LEU A 391 25.35 -15.44 -1.12
CA LEU A 391 24.26 -16.39 -0.92
C LEU A 391 23.20 -15.74 -0.02
N PRO A 392 22.02 -15.38 -0.54
CA PRO A 392 20.95 -14.80 0.29
C PRO A 392 20.50 -15.79 1.38
N LEU A 393 20.24 -15.28 2.59
CA LEU A 393 19.81 -16.07 3.75
C LEU A 393 18.46 -15.55 4.25
N ALA A 394 17.55 -16.44 4.64
CA ALA A 394 16.29 -16.06 5.29
C ALA A 394 16.50 -15.56 6.74
N GLU A 395 17.52 -16.08 7.42
CA GLU A 395 17.85 -15.77 8.82
C GLU A 395 19.36 -15.90 9.06
N ILE A 396 19.89 -15.11 9.98
CA ILE A 396 21.24 -15.20 10.53
C ILE A 396 21.15 -15.43 12.05
N GLN A 397 21.76 -16.51 12.54
CA GLN A 397 21.94 -16.75 13.97
C GLN A 397 23.23 -16.08 14.47
N HIS A 398 23.13 -15.17 15.44
CA HIS A 398 24.28 -14.47 16.07
C HIS A 398 23.98 -14.03 17.51
N ASN A 399 24.95 -14.17 18.41
CA ASN A 399 24.83 -13.88 19.86
C ASN A 399 23.64 -14.56 20.56
N GLY A 400 23.25 -15.75 20.10
CA GLY A 400 22.09 -16.50 20.63
C GLY A 400 20.73 -15.94 20.20
N GLN A 401 20.71 -14.95 19.29
CA GLN A 401 19.49 -14.40 18.68
C GLN A 401 19.43 -14.77 17.19
N ALA A 402 18.20 -15.00 16.71
CA ALA A 402 17.87 -14.92 15.29
C ALA A 402 17.87 -13.46 14.82
N TRP A 403 18.24 -13.23 13.57
CA TRP A 403 18.18 -11.94 12.87
C TRP A 403 17.68 -12.15 11.44
N LYS A 404 16.64 -11.43 11.03
CA LYS A 404 15.97 -11.58 9.73
C LYS A 404 15.62 -10.23 9.11
N VAL A 405 15.22 -10.23 7.84
CA VAL A 405 14.67 -9.04 7.17
C VAL A 405 13.44 -8.52 7.94
N GLY A 406 13.36 -7.20 8.10
CA GLY A 406 12.35 -6.50 8.92
C GLY A 406 12.80 -6.17 10.35
N ASP A 407 13.80 -6.86 10.90
CA ASP A 407 14.25 -6.62 12.29
C ASP A 407 14.87 -5.23 12.48
N TRP A 408 14.50 -4.59 13.60
CA TRP A 408 15.08 -3.35 14.10
C TRP A 408 16.33 -3.61 14.94
N VAL A 409 17.45 -2.95 14.60
CA VAL A 409 18.77 -3.25 15.14
C VAL A 409 19.56 -2.00 15.55
N HIS A 410 20.32 -2.15 16.63
CA HIS A 410 21.44 -1.26 16.94
C HIS A 410 22.72 -1.79 16.31
N ILE A 411 23.30 -1.02 15.41
CA ILE A 411 24.60 -1.29 14.80
C ILE A 411 25.67 -0.44 15.50
N ARG A 412 26.83 -1.03 15.78
CA ARG A 412 28.00 -0.35 16.33
C ARG A 412 28.33 0.89 15.49
N ASN A 413 28.40 2.05 16.15
CA ASN A 413 28.73 3.32 15.51
C ASN A 413 30.20 3.68 15.80
N PRO A 414 31.11 3.64 14.80
CA PRO A 414 32.50 4.07 14.97
C PRO A 414 32.70 5.53 15.39
N ASN A 415 31.74 6.41 15.12
CA ASN A 415 31.83 7.84 15.42
C ASN A 415 31.38 8.20 16.85
N ASP A 416 30.49 7.41 17.45
CA ASP A 416 30.10 7.50 18.86
C ASP A 416 29.71 6.10 19.39
N LEU A 417 30.59 5.48 20.17
CA LEU A 417 30.38 4.15 20.75
C LEU A 417 29.26 4.10 21.80
N ALA A 418 28.83 5.25 22.35
CA ALA A 418 27.70 5.33 23.28
C ALA A 418 26.36 5.54 22.57
N LYS A 419 26.36 5.88 21.28
CA LYS A 419 25.16 6.07 20.46
C LYS A 419 25.20 5.17 19.22
N PRO A 420 24.77 3.90 19.33
CA PRO A 420 24.66 3.02 18.18
C PRO A 420 23.76 3.60 17.08
N THR A 421 24.04 3.22 15.84
CA THR A 421 23.22 3.53 14.68
C THR A 421 21.92 2.74 14.79
N VAL A 422 20.78 3.44 14.75
CA VAL A 422 19.45 2.80 14.66
C VAL A 422 19.23 2.42 13.19
N ALA A 423 18.87 1.17 12.92
CA ALA A 423 18.66 0.69 11.56
C ALA A 423 17.61 -0.42 11.49
N GLN A 424 17.14 -0.71 10.27
CA GLN A 424 16.28 -1.87 9.98
C GLN A 424 16.94 -2.77 8.93
N ILE A 425 16.94 -4.08 9.13
CA ILE A 425 17.50 -5.05 8.19
C ILE A 425 16.61 -5.16 6.94
N TYR A 426 17.19 -4.91 5.77
CA TYR A 426 16.55 -5.03 4.45
C TYR A 426 17.03 -6.25 3.64
N ARG A 427 18.21 -6.79 3.93
CA ARG A 427 18.70 -8.04 3.30
C ARG A 427 19.69 -8.75 4.22
N THR A 428 19.75 -10.06 4.13
CA THR A 428 20.65 -10.97 4.88
C THR A 428 21.34 -11.92 3.88
N TRP A 429 22.67 -12.07 3.97
CA TRP A 429 23.42 -13.00 3.09
C TRP A 429 24.73 -13.50 3.70
N GLN A 430 25.36 -14.46 3.03
CA GLN A 430 26.70 -14.97 3.33
C GLN A 430 27.61 -14.85 2.10
N ASP A 431 28.87 -14.46 2.28
CA ASP A 431 29.86 -14.43 1.18
C ASP A 431 30.52 -15.81 0.94
N ARG A 432 31.49 -15.87 0.01
CA ARG A 432 32.25 -17.10 -0.29
C ARG A 432 33.28 -17.49 0.79
N ALA A 433 33.60 -16.59 1.73
CA ALA A 433 34.44 -16.90 2.89
C ALA A 433 33.62 -17.46 4.07
N GLY A 434 32.29 -17.41 3.98
CA GLY A 434 31.37 -17.82 5.03
C GLY A 434 31.00 -16.70 6.00
N GLN A 435 31.49 -15.47 5.81
CA GLN A 435 31.13 -14.35 6.66
C GLN A 435 29.69 -13.92 6.38
N ARG A 436 28.95 -13.59 7.44
CA ARG A 436 27.52 -13.25 7.38
C ARG A 436 27.34 -11.73 7.46
N TRP A 437 26.51 -11.22 6.57
CA TRP A 437 26.33 -9.80 6.33
C TRP A 437 24.85 -9.42 6.34
N ILE A 438 24.57 -8.19 6.74
CA ILE A 438 23.27 -7.54 6.65
C ILE A 438 23.37 -6.29 5.79
N ASN A 439 22.33 -5.96 5.04
CA ASN A 439 22.11 -4.61 4.52
C ASN A 439 21.04 -3.98 5.39
N ALA A 440 21.33 -2.81 5.95
CA ALA A 440 20.41 -2.12 6.82
C ALA A 440 20.17 -0.67 6.38
N CYS A 441 18.92 -0.22 6.46
CA CYS A 441 18.58 1.18 6.24
C CYS A 441 18.81 1.97 7.53
N TRP A 442 19.65 3.01 7.47
CA TRP A 442 19.97 3.83 8.64
C TRP A 442 18.86 4.84 8.96
N TYR A 443 18.64 5.06 10.25
CA TYR A 443 17.79 6.09 10.82
C TYR A 443 18.66 7.04 11.66
N TYR A 444 18.67 8.33 11.33
CA TYR A 444 19.51 9.33 11.99
C TYR A 444 18.83 9.94 13.21
N ARG A 445 19.64 10.26 14.22
CA ARG A 445 19.24 11.06 15.39
C ARG A 445 19.25 12.56 15.04
N PRO A 446 18.53 13.43 15.75
CA PRO A 446 18.46 14.87 15.48
C PRO A 446 19.83 15.57 15.47
N GLU A 447 20.79 15.13 16.26
CA GLU A 447 22.16 15.66 16.27
C GLU A 447 23.00 15.28 15.03
N GLN A 448 22.52 14.38 14.17
CA GLN A 448 23.22 13.90 12.95
C GLN A 448 22.69 14.58 11.67
N THR A 449 21.57 15.31 11.74
CA THR A 449 20.96 15.99 10.59
C THR A 449 21.36 17.46 10.46
N VAL A 450 21.22 18.01 9.25
CA VAL A 450 21.28 19.46 9.00
C VAL A 450 19.87 20.02 9.01
N HIS A 451 19.61 21.07 9.79
CA HIS A 451 18.26 21.64 9.93
C HIS A 451 18.25 23.08 10.45
N ARG A 452 17.08 23.73 10.37
CA ARG A 452 16.86 25.06 10.94
C ARG A 452 16.96 25.01 12.47
N TYR A 453 17.68 25.97 13.07
CA TYR A 453 17.99 25.99 14.51
C TYR A 453 16.80 25.99 15.49
N GLU A 454 15.59 26.28 15.00
CA GLU A 454 14.32 26.26 15.77
C GLU A 454 13.49 25.00 15.51
N LYS A 455 13.98 24.01 14.76
CA LYS A 455 13.31 22.71 14.66
C LYS A 455 13.32 22.04 16.03
N HIS A 456 12.16 21.54 16.42
CA HIS A 456 11.94 20.72 17.61
C HIS A 456 11.68 19.28 17.16
N PHE A 457 12.05 18.33 18.01
CA PHE A 457 12.00 16.89 17.77
C PHE A 457 11.39 16.20 18.99
N PHE A 458 10.73 15.05 18.84
CA PHE A 458 10.29 14.25 19.99
C PHE A 458 11.48 13.69 20.78
N GLU A 459 11.24 13.33 22.04
CA GLU A 459 12.17 12.50 22.80
C GLU A 459 12.29 11.11 22.12
N HIS A 460 13.53 10.63 21.94
CA HIS A 460 13.84 9.46 21.09
C HIS A 460 13.34 9.55 19.62
N GLU A 461 13.20 10.76 19.03
CA GLU A 461 12.95 10.88 17.58
C GLU A 461 14.14 10.35 16.77
N VAL A 462 13.86 9.61 15.70
CA VAL A 462 14.79 9.30 14.61
C VAL A 462 14.12 9.58 13.27
N VAL A 463 14.92 9.79 12.22
CA VAL A 463 14.42 10.05 10.87
C VAL A 463 14.99 9.08 9.85
N LYS A 464 14.13 8.51 9.00
CA LYS A 464 14.54 7.54 7.97
C LYS A 464 15.44 8.21 6.94
N THR A 465 16.58 7.60 6.62
CA THR A 465 17.47 8.09 5.55
C THR A 465 17.29 7.33 4.23
N GLY A 466 18.01 7.77 3.20
CA GLY A 466 18.22 7.03 1.95
C GLY A 466 19.48 6.16 1.95
N GLN A 467 20.20 6.03 3.08
CA GLN A 467 21.39 5.19 3.20
C GLN A 467 20.98 3.74 3.50
N TYR A 468 21.41 2.84 2.64
CA TYR A 468 21.28 1.39 2.79
C TYR A 468 22.69 0.81 2.77
N ARG A 469 23.18 0.32 3.92
CA ARG A 469 24.59 -0.02 4.11
C ARG A 469 24.81 -1.47 4.51
N ASP A 470 25.87 -2.04 3.95
CA ASP A 470 26.31 -3.38 4.24
C ASP A 470 27.17 -3.37 5.53
N HIS A 471 26.83 -4.24 6.48
CA HIS A 471 27.51 -4.43 7.76
C HIS A 471 27.73 -5.91 8.02
N GLN A 472 28.80 -6.27 8.71
CA GLN A 472 28.98 -7.63 9.22
C GLN A 472 28.03 -7.86 10.40
N ILE A 473 27.53 -9.08 10.58
CA ILE A 473 26.62 -9.38 11.70
C ILE A 473 27.26 -9.09 13.08
N GLU A 474 28.60 -9.18 13.19
CA GLU A 474 29.39 -8.84 14.39
C GLU A 474 29.38 -7.34 14.75
N GLU A 475 28.87 -6.48 13.86
CA GLU A 475 28.62 -5.07 14.15
C GLU A 475 27.26 -4.85 14.83
N VAL A 476 26.34 -5.82 14.80
CA VAL A 476 25.04 -5.75 15.49
C VAL A 476 25.25 -5.94 16.99
N LEU A 477 24.72 -5.02 17.78
CA LEU A 477 24.87 -5.02 19.24
C LEU A 477 23.65 -5.66 19.92
N ASP A 478 22.45 -5.13 19.66
CA ASP A 478 21.19 -5.65 20.19
C ASP A 478 19.97 -5.16 19.38
N ARG A 479 18.78 -5.62 19.74
CA ARG A 479 17.49 -5.18 19.20
C ARG A 479 17.06 -3.83 19.79
N CYS A 480 16.59 -2.95 18.91
CA CYS A 480 15.78 -1.79 19.28
C CYS A 480 14.38 -1.94 18.66
N PHE A 481 13.55 -0.90 18.71
CA PHE A 481 12.36 -0.80 17.86
C PHE A 481 12.16 0.64 17.39
N VAL A 482 11.59 0.85 16.20
CA VAL A 482 11.18 2.18 15.71
C VAL A 482 9.70 2.12 15.37
N MET A 483 8.89 2.90 16.09
CA MET A 483 7.46 3.03 15.84
C MET A 483 7.18 4.22 14.92
N PHE A 484 6.11 4.12 14.14
CA PHE A 484 5.55 5.28 13.45
C PHE A 484 4.89 6.23 14.47
N VAL A 485 4.93 7.54 14.20
CA VAL A 485 4.49 8.57 15.14
C VAL A 485 3.05 8.44 15.63
N THR A 486 2.13 7.92 14.80
CA THR A 486 0.71 7.72 15.14
C THR A 486 0.45 6.56 16.12
N ARG A 487 1.42 5.64 16.28
CA ARG A 487 1.32 4.49 17.20
C ARG A 487 2.13 4.68 18.50
N PHE A 488 3.09 5.60 18.53
CA PHE A 488 4.04 5.76 19.67
C PHE A 488 3.41 6.40 20.93
N ASN A 489 2.36 7.22 20.79
CA ASN A 489 1.58 7.73 21.91
C ASN A 489 0.71 6.64 22.56
N LYS A 490 0.24 5.67 21.79
CA LYS A 490 -0.80 4.70 22.19
C LYS A 490 -0.31 3.61 23.14
N GLY A 491 0.89 3.08 22.90
CA GLY A 491 1.36 1.86 23.57
C GLY A 491 2.84 1.54 23.33
N ARG A 492 3.22 0.29 23.60
CA ARG A 492 4.50 -0.33 23.19
C ARG A 492 4.23 -1.58 22.35
N PRO A 493 5.16 -2.02 21.47
CA PRO A 493 5.09 -3.33 20.83
C PRO A 493 5.05 -4.43 21.89
N ARG A 494 4.13 -5.38 21.74
CA ARG A 494 3.78 -6.37 22.76
C ARG A 494 4.96 -7.26 23.12
N GLY A 495 5.20 -7.41 24.41
CA GLY A 495 6.31 -8.22 24.93
C GLY A 495 7.72 -7.70 24.58
N PHE A 496 7.86 -6.51 23.99
CA PHE A 496 9.18 -5.93 23.71
C PHE A 496 9.86 -5.50 25.03
N PRO A 497 11.11 -5.92 25.31
CA PRO A 497 11.73 -5.74 26.62
C PRO A 497 11.76 -4.27 27.10
N LEU A 498 11.52 -4.07 28.40
CA LEU A 498 11.41 -2.74 29.01
C LEU A 498 12.75 -2.02 29.16
N ASP A 499 13.85 -2.78 29.17
CA ASP A 499 15.24 -2.31 29.18
C ASP A 499 15.75 -1.89 27.79
N LYS A 500 15.01 -2.19 26.71
CA LYS A 500 15.41 -1.89 25.34
C LYS A 500 14.74 -0.62 24.80
N GLU A 501 15.52 0.12 24.02
CA GLU A 501 15.12 1.41 23.48
C GLU A 501 14.08 1.29 22.36
N ILE A 502 13.03 2.10 22.47
CA ILE A 502 12.04 2.32 21.41
C ILE A 502 12.16 3.76 20.97
N TYR A 503 12.16 3.97 19.65
CA TYR A 503 12.28 5.24 18.98
C TYR A 503 11.00 5.60 18.24
N VAL A 504 10.80 6.88 17.97
CA VAL A 504 9.66 7.39 17.18
C VAL A 504 10.14 7.99 15.86
N CYS A 505 9.45 7.69 14.76
CA CYS A 505 9.74 8.23 13.44
C CYS A 505 8.53 8.93 12.81
N GLU A 506 8.62 10.26 12.62
CA GLU A 506 7.62 11.05 11.88
C GLU A 506 8.06 11.32 10.43
N SER A 507 9.36 11.42 10.16
CA SER A 507 9.87 12.00 8.90
C SER A 507 10.97 11.15 8.25
N ARG A 508 11.04 11.23 6.91
CA ARG A 508 12.20 10.83 6.12
C ARG A 508 13.05 12.06 5.80
N TYR A 509 14.38 11.91 5.88
CA TYR A 509 15.36 12.98 5.73
C TYR A 509 16.13 12.84 4.42
N ASN A 510 16.18 13.92 3.64
CA ASN A 510 16.93 13.98 2.39
C ASN A 510 18.31 14.58 2.65
N GLU A 511 19.36 13.76 2.54
CA GLU A 511 20.75 14.18 2.81
C GLU A 511 21.38 15.08 1.73
N GLU A 512 20.78 15.21 0.54
CA GLU A 512 21.27 16.13 -0.52
C GLU A 512 20.68 17.53 -0.36
N LYS A 513 19.39 17.60 -0.01
CA LYS A 513 18.63 18.86 0.11
C LYS A 513 18.54 19.36 1.56
N PHE A 514 18.92 18.52 2.53
CA PHE A 514 18.76 18.73 3.98
C PHE A 514 17.30 19.00 4.41
N THR A 515 16.34 18.43 3.69
CA THR A 515 14.91 18.58 3.94
C THR A 515 14.32 17.39 4.70
N PHE A 516 13.20 17.64 5.40
CA PHE A 516 12.44 16.64 6.16
C PHE A 516 11.04 16.54 5.57
N ASN A 517 10.69 15.36 5.06
CA ASN A 517 9.36 15.09 4.53
C ASN A 517 8.63 14.19 5.53
N LYS A 518 7.45 14.61 6.02
CA LYS A 518 6.61 13.77 6.89
C LYS A 518 6.22 12.49 6.13
N ILE A 519 6.33 11.35 6.80
CA ILE A 519 5.89 10.07 6.25
C ILE A 519 4.37 10.03 6.37
N LYS A 520 3.68 9.72 5.27
CA LYS A 520 2.25 9.39 5.26
C LYS A 520 2.07 7.89 5.50
N THR A 521 2.44 7.07 4.53
CA THR A 521 2.31 5.61 4.57
C THR A 521 3.53 4.93 5.18
N TRP A 522 3.40 4.32 6.36
CA TRP A 522 4.53 3.64 7.04
C TRP A 522 4.99 2.35 6.33
N ALA A 523 4.10 1.61 5.65
CA ALA A 523 4.46 0.45 4.83
C ALA A 523 5.54 0.76 3.76
N SER A 524 5.56 1.99 3.22
CA SER A 524 6.60 2.47 2.29
C SER A 524 7.98 2.67 2.94
N CYS A 525 8.09 2.55 4.27
CA CYS A 525 9.31 2.76 5.05
C CYS A 525 9.94 1.47 5.60
N VAL A 526 9.32 0.31 5.40
CA VAL A 526 9.79 -1.00 5.90
C VAL A 526 10.06 -2.01 4.76
N PRO A 527 10.73 -3.14 5.01
CA PRO A 527 10.84 -4.25 4.04
C PRO A 527 9.49 -4.89 3.71
N ASP A 528 9.37 -5.53 2.55
CA ASP A 528 8.10 -6.08 2.06
C ASP A 528 7.64 -7.27 2.91
N GLU A 529 8.61 -8.03 3.42
CA GLU A 529 8.43 -9.15 4.33
C GLU A 529 7.71 -8.77 5.64
N VAL A 530 7.53 -7.48 5.93
CA VAL A 530 6.88 -6.94 7.14
C VAL A 530 5.98 -5.73 6.86
N ARG A 531 5.41 -5.60 5.66
CA ARG A 531 4.39 -4.57 5.37
C ARG A 531 3.03 -4.97 5.93
N ASP A 532 2.45 -6.00 5.34
CA ASP A 532 1.23 -6.74 5.69
C ASP A 532 1.50 -7.72 6.85
N LYS A 533 2.05 -7.14 7.93
CA LYS A 533 2.26 -7.73 9.26
C LYS A 533 2.27 -6.61 10.30
N ASP A 534 1.11 -6.17 10.75
CA ASP A 534 1.08 -5.33 11.95
C ASP A 534 1.66 -6.08 13.16
N TYR A 535 2.18 -5.33 14.12
CA TYR A 535 2.75 -5.83 15.36
C TYR A 535 1.78 -5.54 16.51
N GLU A 536 1.37 -6.60 17.22
CA GLU A 536 0.55 -6.46 18.42
C GLU A 536 1.16 -5.43 19.40
N MET A 537 0.31 -4.63 20.03
CA MET A 537 0.72 -3.61 21.00
C MET A 537 0.11 -3.85 22.39
N ASP A 538 0.88 -3.49 23.40
CA ASP A 538 0.42 -3.27 24.76
C ASP A 538 0.09 -1.79 24.89
N LEU A 539 -1.20 -1.45 24.75
CA LEU A 539 -1.72 -0.09 24.88
C LEU A 539 -1.55 0.43 26.31
N PHE A 540 -1.46 1.76 26.46
CA PHE A 540 -1.49 2.42 27.76
C PHE A 540 -2.93 2.69 28.20
N ASP A 541 -3.17 2.82 29.51
CA ASP A 541 -4.49 3.14 30.07
C ASP A 541 -5.06 4.50 29.57
N VAL A 542 -4.18 5.39 29.11
CA VAL A 542 -4.47 6.69 28.47
C VAL A 542 -3.34 6.99 27.47
N PRO A 543 -3.62 7.51 26.25
CA PRO A 543 -2.60 7.95 25.31
C PRO A 543 -1.59 8.94 25.92
N ARG A 544 -0.31 8.81 25.53
CA ARG A 544 0.77 9.64 26.06
C ARG A 544 0.97 10.90 25.23
N ARG A 545 0.49 12.05 25.76
CA ARG A 545 0.75 13.39 25.20
C ARG A 545 2.23 13.63 24.92
N MET A 546 2.62 13.49 23.66
CA MET A 546 4.00 13.64 23.19
C MET A 546 4.44 15.11 23.19
N LYS A 547 5.69 15.38 23.58
CA LYS A 547 6.24 16.75 23.62
C LYS A 547 7.53 16.83 22.81
N LYS A 548 7.66 17.89 22.00
CA LYS A 548 8.87 18.13 21.21
C LYS A 548 9.85 19.04 21.94
N ILE A 549 11.07 18.58 22.09
CA ILE A 549 12.20 19.32 22.67
C ILE A 549 12.97 20.11 21.58
N PRO A 550 13.63 21.23 21.91
CA PRO A 550 14.45 21.96 20.94
C PRO A 550 15.62 21.11 20.43
N SER A 551 16.03 21.34 19.17
CA SER A 551 17.22 20.75 18.55
C SER A 551 18.42 20.63 19.52
N PRO A 552 18.98 19.43 19.74
CA PRO A 552 20.11 19.24 20.67
C PRO A 552 21.35 20.03 20.24
N ILE A 553 21.55 20.16 18.93
CA ILE A 553 22.65 20.91 18.31
C ILE A 553 22.33 22.38 18.04
N LYS A 554 21.24 22.93 18.60
CA LYS A 554 20.88 24.37 18.48
C LYS A 554 22.02 25.30 18.91
N HIS A 555 22.86 24.85 19.84
CA HIS A 555 24.03 25.58 20.36
C HIS A 555 25.22 25.65 19.38
N LEU A 556 25.20 24.92 18.26
CA LEU A 556 26.23 24.98 17.21
C LEU A 556 25.96 26.10 16.18
N LEU A 557 24.88 26.88 16.37
CA LEU A 557 24.57 28.03 15.52
C LEU A 557 25.55 29.17 15.81
N ARG A 558 26.29 29.62 14.79
CA ARG A 558 27.18 30.79 14.91
C ARG A 558 26.37 32.06 15.21
N ASP A 559 26.90 32.91 16.08
CA ASP A 559 26.28 34.21 16.41
C ASP A 559 26.07 35.09 15.18
N ASP A 560 27.02 35.06 14.24
CA ASP A 560 27.03 35.87 13.01
C ASP A 560 26.21 35.30 11.85
N ALA A 561 25.59 34.13 12.02
CA ALA A 561 24.80 33.47 10.97
C ALA A 561 23.57 34.28 10.55
N LYS A 562 23.24 34.24 9.26
CA LYS A 562 22.14 34.98 8.63
C LYS A 562 21.18 34.03 7.92
N GLU A 563 20.03 34.57 7.50
CA GLU A 563 19.05 33.81 6.70
C GLU A 563 19.54 33.55 5.26
N THR A 564 20.46 34.39 4.77
CA THR A 564 21.01 34.38 3.41
C THR A 564 22.15 33.40 3.19
N ASP A 565 22.71 32.84 4.27
CA ASP A 565 23.90 32.01 4.20
C ASP A 565 23.62 30.69 3.47
N GLU A 566 24.68 30.05 2.96
CA GLU A 566 24.60 28.72 2.34
C GLU A 566 24.23 27.65 3.38
N LEU A 567 23.72 26.50 2.90
CA LEU A 567 23.42 25.38 3.78
C LEU A 567 24.74 24.74 4.30
N PRO A 568 24.95 24.64 5.62
CA PRO A 568 26.18 24.04 6.15
C PRO A 568 26.20 22.53 5.89
N LYS A 569 27.35 22.01 5.42
CA LYS A 569 27.58 20.55 5.34
C LYS A 569 27.65 19.95 6.76
N PRO A 570 27.18 18.70 6.98
CA PRO A 570 27.41 17.97 8.22
C PRO A 570 28.88 17.53 8.36
N THR A 571 29.32 17.25 9.59
CA THR A 571 30.68 16.76 9.87
C THR A 571 30.73 15.24 9.79
N TRP A 572 31.32 14.71 8.72
CA TRP A 572 31.53 13.27 8.54
C TRP A 572 32.76 12.76 9.32
N GLY A 573 32.72 11.46 9.63
CA GLY A 573 33.79 10.74 10.33
C GLY A 573 34.18 9.48 9.56
N SER A 574 34.02 8.31 10.18
CA SER A 574 34.13 7.02 9.49
C SER A 574 33.14 6.93 8.32
N PRO A 575 33.54 6.42 7.13
CA PRO A 575 32.69 6.36 5.94
C PRO A 575 31.57 5.29 6.03
N ASN A 576 31.67 4.33 6.94
CA ASN A 576 30.58 3.39 7.27
C ASN A 576 29.92 3.71 8.63
N ALA A 577 29.72 5.00 8.90
CA ALA A 577 28.98 5.51 10.03
C ALA A 577 28.10 6.73 9.63
N PRO A 578 27.03 7.02 10.38
CA PRO A 578 26.35 8.32 10.32
C PRO A 578 27.32 9.50 10.58
N PRO A 579 26.96 10.75 10.22
CA PRO A 579 27.72 11.93 10.59
C PRO A 579 28.09 11.96 12.09
N ILE A 580 29.29 12.46 12.43
CA ILE A 580 29.69 12.71 13.83
C ILE A 580 28.74 13.72 14.44
N VAL A 581 28.45 14.78 13.70
CA VAL A 581 27.47 15.80 14.04
C VAL A 581 26.94 16.45 12.76
N GLY A 582 25.65 16.77 12.76
CA GLY A 582 25.00 17.58 11.74
C GLY A 582 25.35 19.06 11.86
N ALA A 583 24.43 19.94 11.44
CA ALA A 583 24.64 21.39 11.51
C ALA A 583 23.31 22.15 11.62
N VAL A 584 23.35 23.37 12.16
CA VAL A 584 22.16 24.23 12.27
C VAL A 584 22.30 25.53 11.50
N HIS A 585 21.23 25.93 10.81
CA HIS A 585 21.20 27.14 9.99
C HIS A 585 20.07 28.11 10.38
N ARG A 586 20.25 29.39 10.04
CA ARG A 586 19.26 30.47 10.24
C ARG A 586 18.35 30.72 9.04
N ARG A 587 18.59 30.09 7.88
CA ARG A 587 17.73 30.21 6.67
C ARG A 587 16.25 30.13 7.03
N LYS A 588 15.42 30.92 6.35
CA LYS A 588 13.97 30.95 6.57
C LYS A 588 13.40 29.53 6.51
N ARG A 589 12.34 29.28 7.28
CA ARG A 589 11.50 28.11 7.04
C ARG A 589 10.98 28.27 5.60
N GLU A 590 11.35 27.34 4.72
CA GLU A 590 10.67 27.18 3.44
C GLU A 590 9.17 27.05 3.75
N ALA A 591 8.32 27.71 2.96
CA ALA A 591 6.88 27.57 3.14
C ALA A 591 6.53 26.08 3.14
N ASN A 592 5.53 25.67 3.92
CA ASN A 592 4.98 24.33 3.73
C ASN A 592 4.52 24.29 2.28
N VAL A 593 5.16 23.48 1.43
CA VAL A 593 4.78 23.37 0.02
C VAL A 593 3.51 22.52 -0.06
N THR A 594 2.39 23.17 0.20
CA THR A 594 1.21 23.02 -0.65
C THR A 594 1.68 23.15 -2.10
N ASN A 595 1.21 22.28 -2.99
CA ASN A 595 1.64 22.26 -4.39
C ASN A 595 0.97 23.39 -5.21
N GLU A 596 1.05 24.62 -4.71
CA GLU A 596 0.75 25.85 -5.43
C GLU A 596 1.77 25.97 -6.58
N ARG A 597 1.36 25.51 -7.77
CA ARG A 597 2.13 25.72 -9.01
C ARG A 597 2.12 27.22 -9.33
N PRO A 598 3.24 27.80 -9.81
CA PRO A 598 3.29 29.23 -10.15
C PRO A 598 2.35 29.56 -11.32
N ALA A 599 1.78 30.77 -11.26
CA ALA A 599 0.81 31.33 -12.21
C ALA A 599 1.40 31.74 -13.57
#